data_AF-A0A3A8P7A0-F1
#
_entry.id   AF-A0A3A8P7A0-F1
#
_cell.length_a   1.000
_cell.length_b   1.000
_cell.length_c   1.000
_cell.angle_alpha   90.00
_cell.angle_beta   90.00
_cell.angle_gamma   90.00
#
_symmetry.space_group_name_H-M   'P 1'
#
loop_
_entity.id
_entity.type
_entity.pdbx_description
1 polymer ?
#
loop_
_entity_poly.entity_id
_entity_poly.type
_entity_poly.pdbx_seq_one_letter_code
_entity_poly.pdbx_strand_id
1 'polypeptide(L)'
;MRSLPGLVLLLATFVSCAPPTPEGASSGGTEPARSRAALTGGASAPVLLGDLRTGVVENPTYATPALMGVAGGRVIFADTDRNGYEPWVTDGTPEGTRPLGDLNPGPGGSLSMNVQTPFGSRLLLPLYDSVHGTEWWVTDGTPEGTRLIK
;
A
#
# COMPACT_ATOMS: atom_id res chain seq x y z
N MET A 1 -11.25 -37.92 25.51
CA MET A 1 -10.14 -37.54 24.62
C MET A 1 -10.77 -37.15 23.28
N ARG A 2 -10.75 -35.94 22.74
CA ARG A 2 -9.75 -34.85 22.61
C ARG A 2 -10.51 -33.50 22.58
N SER A 3 -10.24 -32.54 23.47
CA SER A 3 -9.32 -31.36 23.37
C SER A 3 -9.60 -30.39 22.19
N LEU A 4 -10.07 -29.18 22.53
CA LEU A 4 -10.18 -27.96 21.72
C LEU A 4 -8.90 -27.10 21.86
N PRO A 5 -8.46 -26.33 20.84
CA PRO A 5 -7.60 -25.15 21.04
C PRO A 5 -8.49 -23.91 21.26
N GLY A 6 -8.24 -22.96 22.17
CA GLY A 6 -6.99 -22.47 22.74
C GLY A 6 -6.94 -20.96 22.51
N LEU A 7 -7.82 -20.20 23.20
CA LEU A 7 -7.85 -18.73 23.19
C LEU A 7 -6.60 -18.19 23.88
N VAL A 8 -5.81 -17.36 23.19
CA VAL A 8 -4.67 -16.64 23.80
C VAL A 8 -4.96 -15.15 23.74
N LEU A 9 -5.21 -14.57 24.92
CA LEU A 9 -5.31 -13.14 25.17
C LEU A 9 -3.94 -12.66 25.66
N LEU A 10 -3.31 -11.70 24.98
CA LEU A 10 -2.08 -11.07 25.47
C LEU A 10 -2.41 -9.65 25.97
N LEU A 11 -2.46 -9.48 27.29
CA LEU A 11 -2.40 -8.17 27.95
C LEU A 11 -0.92 -7.81 28.16
N ALA A 12 -0.48 -6.64 27.71
CA ALA A 12 0.79 -6.06 28.11
C ALA A 12 0.52 -4.79 28.93
N THR A 13 0.71 -4.88 30.25
CA THR A 13 0.78 -3.72 31.15
C THR A 13 2.19 -3.15 31.11
N PHE A 14 2.34 -1.85 30.84
CA PHE A 14 3.61 -1.16 31.04
C PHE A 14 3.59 -0.35 32.35
N VAL A 15 4.63 -0.58 33.14
CA VAL A 15 4.94 0.11 34.40
C VAL A 15 5.52 1.49 34.11
N SER A 16 5.09 2.43 34.95
CA SER A 16 5.35 3.88 34.97
C SER A 16 6.82 4.29 35.17
N CYS A 17 7.20 5.45 34.64
CA CYS A 17 8.19 6.33 35.29
C CYS A 17 7.87 7.80 34.94
N ALA A 18 7.58 8.63 35.95
CA ALA A 18 7.40 10.06 35.80
C ALA A 18 8.78 10.76 35.76
N PRO A 19 9.02 11.75 34.89
CA PRO A 19 10.28 12.49 34.87
C PRO A 19 10.37 13.48 36.05
N PRO A 20 11.58 13.79 36.55
CA PRO A 20 11.78 14.76 37.61
C PRO A 20 11.43 16.19 37.16
N THR A 21 10.83 16.97 38.05
CA THR A 21 10.51 18.39 37.86
C THR A 21 11.77 19.25 37.81
N PRO A 22 11.97 20.11 36.80
CA PRO A 22 13.01 21.12 36.86
C PRO A 22 12.51 22.38 37.60
N GLU A 23 13.27 22.78 38.63
CA GLU A 23 13.19 24.09 39.28
C GLU A 23 13.64 25.22 38.34
N GLY A 24 13.04 26.40 38.50
CA GLY A 24 13.69 27.69 38.20
C GLY A 24 13.56 28.23 36.78
N ALA A 25 12.88 29.38 36.64
CA ALA A 25 12.61 30.08 35.39
C ALA A 25 13.80 30.89 34.84
N SER A 26 13.91 31.02 33.52
CA SER A 26 14.21 32.30 32.86
C SER A 26 13.79 32.29 31.38
N SER A 27 13.34 33.46 30.93
CA SER A 27 12.67 33.79 29.67
C SER A 27 13.50 33.58 28.39
N GLY A 28 12.87 33.01 27.37
CA GLY A 28 13.37 33.04 25.99
C GLY A 28 12.47 32.24 25.06
N GLY A 29 11.50 32.92 24.42
CA GLY A 29 10.59 32.28 23.47
C GLY A 29 11.35 31.65 22.31
N THR A 30 11.32 30.31 22.24
CA THR A 30 11.71 29.54 21.06
C THR A 30 10.54 28.63 20.72
N GLU A 31 10.16 28.64 19.45
CA GLU A 31 9.18 27.77 18.78
C GLU A 31 9.08 26.38 19.43
N PRO A 32 7.87 25.82 19.67
CA PRO A 32 7.75 24.49 20.20
C PRO A 32 8.34 23.51 19.17
N ALA A 33 9.50 22.94 19.52
CA ALA A 33 10.13 21.89 18.76
C ALA A 33 9.08 20.81 18.48
N ARG A 34 8.74 20.62 17.19
CA ARG A 34 7.90 19.48 16.77
C ARG A 34 8.60 18.24 17.30
N SER A 35 7.98 17.58 18.28
CA SER A 35 8.48 16.34 18.83
C SER A 35 8.52 15.33 17.70
N ARG A 36 9.71 15.05 17.16
CA ARG A 36 9.95 13.84 16.39
C ARG A 36 9.89 12.70 17.38
N ALA A 37 8.69 12.18 17.61
CA ALA A 37 8.53 10.85 18.16
C ALA A 37 9.22 9.90 17.17
N ALA A 38 10.49 9.58 17.42
CA ALA A 38 11.19 8.55 16.71
C ALA A 38 10.46 7.24 17.01
N LEU A 39 9.92 6.61 15.97
CA LEU A 39 9.46 5.24 16.05
C LEU A 39 10.70 4.39 16.34
N THR A 40 10.89 3.99 17.60
CA THR A 40 12.06 3.24 18.09
C THR A 40 12.01 1.75 17.75
N GLY A 41 11.26 1.36 16.72
CA GLY A 41 11.47 0.08 16.04
C GLY A 41 12.56 0.27 14.99
N GLY A 42 13.46 -0.70 14.82
CA GLY A 42 14.51 -0.70 13.80
C GLY A 42 13.96 -0.71 12.37
N ALA A 43 13.28 0.37 11.98
CA ALA A 43 12.85 0.61 10.62
C ALA A 43 14.08 1.06 9.84
N SER A 44 14.39 0.33 8.78
CA SER A 44 15.31 0.81 7.75
C SER A 44 14.90 2.22 7.31
N ALA A 45 15.88 3.05 6.94
CA ALA A 45 15.58 4.33 6.31
C ALA A 45 14.61 4.11 5.13
N PRO A 46 13.62 5.00 4.93
CA PRO A 46 12.73 4.93 3.78
C PRO A 46 13.54 4.80 2.48
N VAL A 47 13.16 3.84 1.64
CA VAL A 47 13.77 3.63 0.33
C VAL A 47 12.83 4.21 -0.72
N LEU A 48 13.37 5.05 -1.59
CA LEU A 48 12.64 5.50 -2.77
C LEU A 48 12.54 4.32 -3.75
N LEU A 49 11.31 3.90 -4.06
CA LEU A 49 11.05 2.82 -5.02
C LEU A 49 11.34 3.21 -6.47
N GLY A 50 11.62 4.49 -6.73
CA GLY A 50 11.86 5.07 -8.04
C GLY A 50 10.82 6.12 -8.39
N ASP A 51 11.01 6.76 -9.54
CA ASP A 51 9.95 7.52 -10.19
C ASP A 51 9.08 6.54 -10.98
N LEU A 52 7.88 6.27 -10.46
CA LEU A 52 6.94 5.32 -11.05
C LEU A 52 6.20 5.92 -12.26
N ARG A 53 6.24 7.25 -12.44
CA ARG A 53 5.53 7.95 -13.51
C ARG A 53 6.35 8.00 -14.78
N THR A 54 6.61 6.83 -15.35
CA THR A 54 7.41 6.73 -16.57
C THR A 54 6.57 7.03 -17.81
N GLY A 55 6.94 8.07 -18.56
CA GLY A 55 6.38 8.39 -19.89
C GLY A 55 5.62 9.72 -19.96
N VAL A 56 5.36 10.18 -21.19
CA VAL A 56 4.50 11.35 -21.43
C VAL A 56 3.05 10.91 -21.28
N VAL A 57 2.38 11.37 -20.24
CA VAL A 57 0.95 11.14 -20.05
C VAL A 57 0.20 12.12 -20.95
N GLU A 58 -0.31 11.65 -22.08
CA GLU A 58 -1.22 12.45 -22.90
C GLU A 58 -2.51 12.62 -22.10
N ASN A 59 -2.66 13.79 -21.46
CA ASN A 59 -3.77 14.16 -20.55
C ASN A 59 -3.65 13.56 -19.13
N PRO A 60 -2.85 14.17 -18.25
CA PRO A 60 -2.56 13.60 -16.96
C PRO A 60 -3.72 13.77 -16.00
N THR A 61 -4.59 12.76 -15.94
CA THR A 61 -5.37 12.53 -14.73
C THR A 61 -4.42 11.88 -13.73
N TYR A 62 -3.61 12.69 -13.04
CA TYR A 62 -2.72 12.17 -12.00
C TYR A 62 -3.57 11.68 -10.84
N ALA A 63 -3.71 10.37 -10.72
CA ALA A 63 -4.22 9.79 -9.50
C ALA A 63 -3.07 9.66 -8.50
N THR A 64 -3.35 9.95 -7.23
CA THR A 64 -2.43 9.65 -6.15
C THR A 64 -2.30 8.14 -6.01
N PRO A 65 -1.11 7.62 -5.67
CA PRO A 65 -0.98 6.20 -5.39
C PRO A 65 -2.00 5.75 -4.35
N ALA A 66 -2.72 4.66 -4.62
CA ALA A 66 -3.76 4.15 -3.72
C ALA A 66 -3.48 2.70 -3.34
N LEU A 67 -3.41 2.43 -2.04
CA LEU A 67 -3.21 1.07 -1.53
C LEU A 67 -4.44 0.20 -1.86
N MET A 68 -4.20 -0.96 -2.47
CA MET A 68 -5.24 -1.95 -2.78
C MET A 68 -5.19 -3.17 -1.88
N GLY A 69 -4.01 -3.56 -1.38
CA GLY A 69 -3.91 -4.64 -0.41
C GLY A 69 -2.63 -5.44 -0.56
N VAL A 70 -2.70 -6.72 -0.20
CA VAL A 70 -1.57 -7.64 -0.29
C VAL A 70 -1.99 -8.92 -1.00
N ALA A 71 -1.17 -9.38 -1.94
CA ALA A 71 -1.32 -10.65 -2.63
C ALA A 71 0.05 -11.30 -2.81
N GLY A 72 0.15 -12.60 -2.56
CA GLY A 72 1.42 -13.34 -2.69
C GLY A 72 2.57 -12.78 -1.83
N GLY A 73 2.27 -12.11 -0.72
CA GLY A 73 3.27 -11.47 0.14
C GLY A 73 3.82 -10.12 -0.39
N ARG A 74 3.23 -9.58 -1.46
CA ARG A 74 3.58 -8.28 -2.05
C ARG A 74 2.48 -7.26 -1.86
N VAL A 75 2.84 -5.99 -1.80
CA VAL A 75 1.88 -4.89 -1.73
C VAL A 75 1.35 -4.62 -3.13
N ILE A 76 0.03 -4.54 -3.23
CA ILE A 76 -0.69 -4.11 -4.43
C ILE A 76 -1.21 -2.71 -4.19
N PHE A 77 -0.93 -1.81 -5.12
CA PHE A 77 -1.36 -0.41 -5.09
C PHE A 77 -1.63 0.07 -6.50
N ALA A 78 -2.30 1.20 -6.66
CA ALA A 78 -2.58 1.76 -7.96
C ALA A 78 -1.71 2.97 -8.20
N ASP A 79 -1.23 3.17 -9.41
CA ASP A 79 -0.48 4.37 -9.81
C ASP A 79 -0.65 4.65 -11.29
N THR A 80 -0.31 5.86 -11.71
CA THR A 80 -0.45 6.32 -13.09
C THR A 80 0.88 6.30 -13.83
N ASP A 81 0.92 5.63 -14.98
CA ASP A 81 2.00 5.76 -15.98
C ASP A 81 1.44 6.10 -17.37
N ARG A 82 2.18 5.77 -18.44
CA ARG A 82 1.75 5.95 -19.83
C ARG A 82 0.51 5.14 -20.22
N ASN A 83 0.19 4.08 -19.49
CA ASN A 83 -0.99 3.23 -19.71
C ASN A 83 -2.19 3.69 -18.85
N GLY A 84 -2.07 4.83 -18.16
CA GLY A 84 -3.12 5.34 -17.29
C GLY A 84 -3.03 4.81 -15.87
N TYR A 85 -4.15 4.86 -15.12
CA TYR A 85 -4.21 4.45 -13.72
C TYR A 85 -4.45 2.95 -13.60
N GLU A 86 -3.36 2.23 -13.36
CA GLU A 86 -3.29 0.76 -13.40
C GLU A 86 -2.92 0.19 -12.03
N PRO A 87 -3.12 -1.12 -11.79
CA PRO A 87 -2.61 -1.80 -10.61
C PRO A 87 -1.12 -2.14 -10.74
N TRP A 88 -0.39 -1.90 -9.66
CA TRP A 88 1.04 -2.09 -9.47
C TRP A 88 1.31 -3.04 -8.31
N VAL A 89 2.50 -3.62 -8.32
CA VAL A 89 3.01 -4.49 -7.27
C VAL A 89 4.38 -4.00 -6.80
N THR A 90 4.66 -4.14 -5.50
CA THR A 90 5.99 -3.93 -4.92
C THR A 90 6.29 -4.94 -3.81
N ASP A 91 7.55 -5.35 -3.71
CA ASP A 91 8.11 -6.07 -2.55
C ASP A 91 8.86 -5.15 -1.57
N GLY A 92 8.79 -3.83 -1.78
CA GLY A 92 9.53 -2.82 -1.02
C GLY A 92 10.88 -2.43 -1.62
N THR A 93 11.25 -3.00 -2.77
CA THR A 93 12.46 -2.63 -3.52
C THR A 93 12.11 -1.93 -4.84
N PRO A 94 12.99 -1.05 -5.36
CA PRO A 94 12.82 -0.49 -6.70
C PRO A 94 12.69 -1.57 -7.79
N GLU A 95 13.51 -2.61 -7.73
CA GLU A 95 13.55 -3.69 -8.72
C GLU A 95 12.27 -4.55 -8.70
N GLY A 96 11.66 -4.69 -7.53
CA GLY A 96 10.39 -5.41 -7.35
C GLY A 96 9.15 -4.55 -7.60
N THR A 97 9.30 -3.26 -7.93
CA THR A 97 8.18 -2.33 -8.14
C THR A 97 7.87 -2.16 -9.63
N ARG A 98 6.66 -2.56 -10.05
CA ARG A 98 6.24 -2.57 -11.46
C ARG A 98 4.72 -2.67 -11.62
N PRO A 99 4.15 -2.30 -12.79
CA PRO A 99 2.74 -2.57 -13.07
C PRO A 99 2.48 -4.09 -13.10
N LEU A 100 1.29 -4.50 -12.66
CA LEU A 100 0.80 -5.87 -12.89
C LEU A 100 0.46 -6.11 -14.35
N GLY A 101 0.17 -5.04 -15.11
CA GLY A 101 -0.06 -5.05 -16.54
C GLY A 101 -0.70 -3.75 -17.01
N ASP A 102 -0.79 -3.58 -18.32
CA ASP A 102 -1.76 -2.68 -18.95
C ASP A 102 -3.05 -3.50 -19.11
N LEU A 103 -3.95 -3.41 -18.12
CA LEU A 103 -5.15 -4.25 -18.06
C LEU A 103 -6.31 -3.65 -18.85
N ASN A 104 -6.25 -2.36 -19.16
CA ASN A 104 -7.13 -1.71 -20.11
C ASN A 104 -6.30 -1.08 -21.25
N PRO A 105 -6.00 -1.85 -22.32
CA PRO A 105 -5.06 -1.43 -23.34
C PRO A 105 -5.26 0.00 -23.85
N GLY A 106 -4.24 0.84 -23.69
CA GLY A 106 -4.23 2.23 -24.11
C GLY A 106 -3.95 3.20 -22.96
N PRO A 107 -4.20 4.51 -23.15
CA PRO A 107 -3.93 5.51 -22.11
C PRO A 107 -4.99 5.58 -21.00
N GLY A 108 -6.07 4.79 -21.12
CA GLY A 108 -7.16 4.78 -20.14
C GLY A 108 -6.90 3.76 -19.05
N GLY A 109 -6.95 4.16 -17.77
CA GLY A 109 -6.73 3.24 -16.66
C GLY A 109 -7.81 2.16 -16.52
N SER A 110 -7.46 1.06 -15.85
CA SER A 110 -8.34 -0.07 -15.55
C SER A 110 -9.10 0.07 -14.21
N LEU A 111 -8.79 1.06 -13.38
CA LEU A 111 -9.50 1.22 -12.10
C LEU A 111 -10.90 1.81 -12.26
N SER A 112 -11.90 0.97 -12.03
CA SER A 112 -13.32 1.36 -12.03
C SER A 112 -13.89 1.71 -10.65
N MET A 113 -13.43 1.03 -9.59
CA MET A 113 -13.91 1.25 -8.22
C MET A 113 -12.81 0.99 -7.20
N ASN A 114 -12.83 1.72 -6.08
CA ASN A 114 -11.93 1.52 -4.94
C ASN A 114 -12.47 0.42 -4.00
N VAL A 115 -12.74 -0.77 -4.54
CA VAL A 115 -13.20 -1.93 -3.77
C VAL A 115 -12.26 -3.09 -4.05
N GLN A 116 -11.78 -3.73 -3.00
CA GLN A 116 -10.80 -4.81 -3.06
C GLN A 116 -11.23 -5.87 -2.05
N THR A 117 -11.28 -7.13 -2.50
CA THR A 117 -11.72 -8.24 -1.66
C THR A 117 -10.59 -9.25 -1.50
N PRO A 118 -10.04 -9.43 -0.29
CA PRO A 118 -9.08 -10.49 -0.02
C PRO A 118 -9.67 -11.86 -0.33
N PHE A 119 -8.91 -12.71 -1.01
CA PHE A 119 -9.31 -14.06 -1.38
C PHE A 119 -8.16 -15.04 -1.18
N GLY A 120 -7.99 -15.52 0.06
CA GLY A 120 -6.84 -16.32 0.46
C GLY A 120 -5.54 -15.51 0.32
N SER A 121 -4.58 -16.03 -0.44
CA SER A 121 -3.32 -15.34 -0.77
C SER A 121 -3.42 -14.40 -1.97
N ARG A 122 -4.64 -14.14 -2.48
CA ARG A 122 -4.93 -13.36 -3.69
C ARG A 122 -5.83 -12.18 -3.35
N LEU A 123 -5.99 -11.30 -4.34
CA LEU A 123 -6.89 -10.16 -4.27
C LEU A 123 -7.89 -10.22 -5.43
N LEU A 124 -9.17 -9.96 -5.15
CA LEU A 124 -10.19 -9.70 -6.15
C LEU A 124 -10.35 -8.20 -6.36
N LEU A 125 -10.35 -7.78 -7.61
CA LEU A 125 -10.37 -6.38 -8.05
C LEU A 125 -11.47 -6.17 -9.10
N PRO A 126 -12.33 -5.15 -8.97
CA PRO A 126 -13.28 -4.74 -9.99
C PRO A 126 -12.58 -3.81 -10.98
N LEU A 127 -12.05 -4.39 -12.06
CA LEU A 127 -11.29 -3.67 -13.09
C LEU A 127 -12.11 -3.53 -14.36
N TYR A 128 -11.93 -2.39 -15.03
CA TYR A 128 -12.49 -2.08 -16.32
C TYR A 128 -11.51 -2.45 -17.42
N ASP A 129 -12.01 -3.05 -18.49
CA ASP A 129 -11.34 -3.07 -19.78
C ASP A 129 -12.32 -2.74 -20.91
N SER A 130 -11.80 -2.24 -22.04
CA SER A 130 -12.62 -1.82 -23.17
C SER A 130 -13.39 -2.94 -23.88
N VAL A 131 -13.09 -4.21 -23.61
CA VAL A 131 -13.68 -5.40 -24.24
C VAL A 131 -14.84 -5.97 -23.41
N HIS A 132 -14.69 -6.00 -22.08
CA HIS A 132 -15.62 -6.64 -21.15
C HIS A 132 -16.36 -5.64 -20.26
N GLY A 133 -15.91 -4.38 -20.17
CA GLY A 133 -16.40 -3.43 -19.18
C GLY A 133 -15.81 -3.70 -17.80
N THR A 134 -16.52 -3.28 -16.74
CA THR A 134 -16.09 -3.52 -15.35
C THR A 134 -16.46 -4.92 -14.90
N GLU A 135 -15.45 -5.73 -14.62
CA GLU A 135 -15.59 -7.13 -14.23
C GLU A 135 -14.68 -7.50 -13.05
N TRP A 136 -14.86 -8.70 -12.48
CA TRP A 136 -13.99 -9.21 -11.41
C TRP A 136 -12.72 -9.86 -11.95
N TRP A 137 -11.59 -9.37 -11.50
CA TRP A 137 -10.26 -9.91 -11.76
C TRP A 137 -9.67 -10.49 -10.48
N VAL A 138 -8.82 -11.50 -10.61
CA VAL A 138 -7.99 -12.03 -9.53
C VAL A 138 -6.54 -11.74 -9.81
N THR A 139 -5.77 -11.40 -8.78
CA THR A 139 -4.30 -11.35 -8.83
C THR A 139 -3.69 -12.06 -7.62
N ASP A 140 -2.60 -12.78 -7.85
CA ASP A 140 -1.72 -13.29 -6.78
C ASP A 140 -0.51 -12.38 -6.53
N GLY A 141 -0.49 -11.18 -7.12
CA GLY A 141 0.63 -10.25 -7.07
C GLY A 141 1.70 -10.51 -8.12
N THR A 142 1.36 -11.21 -9.21
CA THR A 142 2.17 -11.35 -10.42
C THR A 142 1.36 -11.00 -11.66
N PRO A 143 1.97 -10.49 -12.75
CA PRO A 143 1.26 -10.33 -14.02
C PRO A 143 0.64 -11.64 -14.52
N GLU A 144 1.37 -12.75 -14.40
CA GLU A 144 0.94 -14.06 -14.91
C GLU A 144 -0.27 -14.62 -14.14
N GLY A 145 -0.37 -14.31 -12.85
CA GLY A 145 -1.50 -14.64 -11.99
C GLY A 145 -2.62 -13.62 -12.00
N THR A 146 -2.49 -12.52 -12.75
CA THR A 146 -3.51 -11.47 -12.88
C THR A 146 -4.42 -11.75 -14.07
N ARG A 147 -5.70 -12.00 -13.82
CA ARG A 147 -6.65 -12.38 -14.87
C ARG A 147 -8.10 -12.13 -14.50
N LEU A 148 -8.92 -11.92 -15.52
CA LEU A 148 -10.38 -11.92 -15.43
C LEU A 148 -10.90 -13.25 -14.89
N ILE A 149 -11.98 -13.20 -14.08
CA ILE A 149 -12.73 -14.34 -13.60
C ILE A 149 -14.10 -14.35 -14.31
N LYS A 150 -14.52 -15.53 -14.78
CA LYS A 150 -15.86 -15.79 -15.30
C LYS A 150 -16.49 -16.91 -14.49
#